data_AF-I0EKJ5-F1
#
_entry.id   AF-I0EKJ5-F1
#
_cell.length_a   1.000
_cell.length_b   1.000
_cell.length_c   1.000
_cell.angle_alpha   90.00
_cell.angle_beta   90.00
_cell.angle_gamma   90.00
#
_symmetry.space_group_name_H-M   'P 1'
#
loop_
_entity.id
_entity.type
_entity.pdbx_description
1 polymer ?
#
loop_
_entity_poly.entity_id
_entity_poly.type
_entity_poly.pdbx_seq_one_letter_code
_entity_poly.pdbx_strand_id
1 'polypeptide(L)'
;MAKIELLARYTQISLPNNHSLLKKVLAYAKKHFSQCHMLSSSLLILNDMECFKKNYLLNWVYHALDCEHNQEISEHSLETILQKSHLPIRIKITKENALLENAEIKVLAFGVEYVLFITEHPTAKRFLCQKFAPYIILEADNELHTRSSTEHFWELVLSLNKDRIVHNVCLHFSYPNGFDNESYTTMAERKLKECYKTLGFIKHEHFDIVKKRYLELAKTYHPDLHAHKEKKALYAQRFAIIQEAYRHIKKYA
;
A
#
# COMPACT_ATOMS: atom_id res chain seq x y z
N MET A 1 -9.44 -21.92 -16.71
CA MET A 1 -8.92 -23.13 -17.37
C MET A 1 -8.25 -24.02 -16.35
N ALA A 2 -8.67 -25.28 -16.30
CA ALA A 2 -8.11 -26.28 -15.41
C ALA A 2 -6.83 -26.87 -16.01
N LYS A 3 -5.76 -26.96 -15.22
CA LYS A 3 -4.48 -27.50 -15.68
C LYS A 3 -3.58 -27.96 -14.54
N ILE A 4 -2.60 -28.79 -14.86
CA ILE A 4 -1.53 -29.24 -13.97
C ILE A 4 -0.20 -28.66 -14.48
N GLU A 5 0.56 -28.03 -13.58
CA GLU A 5 1.84 -27.41 -13.89
C GLU A 5 2.91 -27.91 -12.92
N LEU A 6 4.11 -28.17 -13.43
CA LEU A 6 5.28 -28.49 -12.61
C LEU A 6 6.10 -27.23 -12.38
N LEU A 7 6.21 -26.80 -11.13
CA LEU A 7 7.04 -25.65 -10.75
C LEU A 7 8.24 -26.14 -9.94
N ALA A 8 9.30 -25.32 -9.90
CA ALA A 8 10.59 -25.72 -9.32
C ALA A 8 10.52 -26.26 -7.87
N ARG A 9 9.51 -25.86 -7.10
CA ARG A 9 9.37 -26.20 -5.68
C ARG A 9 8.08 -26.94 -5.33
N TYR A 10 7.13 -27.05 -6.24
CA TYR A 10 5.83 -27.67 -5.98
C TYR A 10 5.10 -28.00 -7.29
N THR A 11 4.16 -28.93 -7.21
CA THR A 11 3.23 -29.22 -8.32
C THR A 11 1.96 -28.42 -8.13
N GLN A 12 1.51 -27.71 -9.16
CA GLN A 12 0.31 -26.88 -9.11
C GLN A 12 -0.84 -27.55 -9.87
N ILE A 13 -1.99 -27.67 -9.22
CA ILE A 13 -3.26 -28.06 -9.82
C ILE A 13 -4.14 -26.81 -9.85
N SER A 14 -4.33 -26.21 -11.01
CA SER A 14 -5.24 -25.08 -11.19
C SER A 14 -6.64 -25.59 -11.52
N LEU A 15 -7.63 -25.26 -10.69
CA LEU A 15 -9.04 -25.63 -10.92
C LEU A 15 -9.93 -24.39 -10.81
N PRO A 16 -10.83 -24.15 -11.78
CA PRO A 16 -11.89 -23.15 -11.67
C PRO A 16 -12.83 -23.39 -10.48
N ASN A 17 -13.35 -22.32 -9.89
CA ASN A 17 -14.25 -22.39 -8.72
C ASN A 17 -15.57 -23.13 -9.03
N ASN A 18 -16.02 -23.04 -10.27
CA ASN A 18 -17.18 -23.72 -10.83
C ASN A 18 -16.86 -25.13 -11.38
N HIS A 19 -15.60 -25.58 -11.34
CA HIS A 19 -15.22 -26.87 -11.89
C HIS A 19 -15.83 -28.02 -11.07
N SER A 20 -16.41 -29.01 -11.77
CA SER A 20 -17.06 -30.20 -11.22
C SER A 20 -16.17 -30.94 -10.19
N LEU A 21 -14.89 -31.10 -10.52
CA LEU A 21 -13.87 -31.77 -9.72
C LEU A 21 -13.44 -31.03 -8.46
N LEU A 22 -13.56 -29.70 -8.39
CA LEU A 22 -12.95 -28.91 -7.30
C LEU A 22 -13.41 -29.38 -5.92
N LYS A 23 -14.73 -29.56 -5.72
CA LYS A 23 -15.28 -30.02 -4.45
C LYS A 23 -14.73 -31.39 -4.05
N LYS A 24 -14.61 -32.32 -5.01
CA LYS A 24 -14.12 -33.67 -4.77
C LYS A 24 -12.63 -33.65 -4.42
N VAL A 25 -11.83 -32.88 -5.14
CA VAL A 25 -10.38 -32.72 -4.92
C VAL A 25 -10.09 -32.11 -3.54
N LEU A 26 -10.81 -31.05 -3.16
CA LEU A 26 -10.65 -30.43 -1.85
C LEU A 26 -11.10 -31.36 -0.70
N ALA A 27 -12.20 -32.11 -0.88
CA ALA A 27 -12.67 -33.07 0.11
C ALA A 27 -11.67 -34.23 0.30
N TYR A 28 -11.14 -34.77 -0.80
CA TYR A 28 -10.09 -35.77 -0.76
C TYR A 28 -8.85 -35.25 -0.04
N ALA A 29 -8.41 -34.03 -0.38
CA ALA A 29 -7.21 -33.44 0.22
C ALA A 29 -7.34 -33.31 1.74
N LYS A 30 -8.47 -32.77 2.23
CA LYS A 30 -8.74 -32.60 3.66
C LYS A 30 -8.92 -33.93 4.41
N LYS A 31 -9.39 -34.97 3.74
CA LYS A 31 -9.63 -36.29 4.34
C LYS A 31 -8.34 -37.10 4.48
N HIS A 32 -7.44 -37.01 3.49
CA HIS A 32 -6.33 -37.96 3.35
C HIS A 32 -4.95 -37.40 3.71
N PHE A 33 -4.79 -36.07 3.78
CA PHE A 33 -3.52 -35.43 4.14
C PHE A 33 -3.62 -34.66 5.46
N SER A 34 -2.68 -34.93 6.36
CA SER A 34 -2.57 -34.30 7.67
C SER A 34 -2.02 -32.87 7.61
N GLN A 35 -1.00 -32.58 6.79
CA GLN A 35 -0.45 -31.22 6.60
C GLN A 35 -1.10 -30.55 5.39
N CYS A 36 -2.39 -30.24 5.56
CA CYS A 36 -3.21 -29.58 4.56
C CYS A 36 -3.64 -28.19 5.05
N HIS A 37 -3.20 -27.12 4.37
CA HIS A 37 -3.48 -25.75 4.75
C HIS A 37 -4.35 -25.04 3.71
N MET A 38 -5.50 -24.54 4.13
CA MET A 38 -6.39 -23.73 3.29
C MET A 38 -5.98 -22.26 3.34
N LEU A 39 -5.68 -21.67 2.20
CA LEU A 39 -5.49 -20.23 2.01
C LEU A 39 -6.71 -19.63 1.29
N SER A 40 -6.75 -18.30 1.15
CA SER A 40 -7.89 -17.58 0.54
C SER A 40 -8.27 -18.05 -0.87
N SER A 41 -7.32 -18.52 -1.67
CA SER A 41 -7.55 -18.98 -3.05
C SER A 41 -6.78 -20.25 -3.41
N SER A 42 -6.22 -20.95 -2.43
CA SER A 42 -5.49 -22.19 -2.70
C SER A 42 -5.37 -23.10 -1.49
N LEU A 43 -5.34 -24.40 -1.72
CA LEU A 43 -5.06 -25.41 -0.71
C LEU A 43 -3.63 -25.94 -0.91
N LEU A 44 -2.83 -25.95 0.15
CA LEU A 44 -1.45 -26.45 0.15
C LEU A 44 -1.38 -27.80 0.86
N ILE A 45 -0.75 -28.77 0.22
CA ILE A 45 -0.45 -30.10 0.76
C ILE A 45 1.06 -30.21 0.90
N LEU A 46 1.54 -30.19 2.15
CA LEU A 46 2.97 -30.18 2.49
C LEU A 46 3.53 -31.57 2.85
N ASN A 47 2.72 -32.62 2.78
CA ASN A 47 3.09 -33.99 3.19
C ASN A 47 4.19 -34.61 2.29
N ASP A 48 5.46 -34.33 2.54
CA ASP A 48 6.58 -34.85 1.73
C ASP A 48 6.78 -36.38 1.87
N MET A 49 6.27 -36.98 2.95
CA MET A 49 6.46 -38.41 3.26
C MET A 49 5.44 -39.36 2.61
N GLU A 50 4.31 -38.87 2.08
CA GLU A 50 3.21 -39.72 1.60
C GLU A 50 3.04 -39.65 0.06
N CYS A 51 4.10 -40.02 -0.67
CA CYS A 51 4.13 -39.99 -2.13
C CYS A 51 3.01 -40.82 -2.78
N PHE A 52 2.59 -41.93 -2.17
CA PHE A 52 1.53 -42.78 -2.73
C PHE A 52 0.17 -42.06 -2.85
N LYS A 53 -0.25 -41.36 -1.80
CA LYS A 53 -1.52 -40.60 -1.81
C LYS A 53 -1.44 -39.42 -2.77
N LYS A 54 -0.28 -38.75 -2.84
CA LYS A 54 -0.02 -37.67 -3.80
C LYS A 54 -0.05 -38.18 -5.24
N ASN A 55 0.55 -39.33 -5.52
CA ASN A 55 0.48 -40.00 -6.83
C ASN A 55 -0.95 -40.32 -7.22
N TYR A 56 -1.73 -40.90 -6.30
CA TYR A 56 -3.13 -41.19 -6.55
C TYR A 56 -3.92 -39.93 -6.89
N LEU A 57 -3.75 -38.86 -6.09
CA LEU A 57 -4.42 -37.58 -6.33
C LEU A 57 -4.05 -37.00 -7.70
N LEU A 58 -2.76 -36.94 -8.03
CA LEU A 58 -2.27 -36.39 -9.31
C LEU A 58 -2.77 -37.22 -10.49
N ASN A 59 -2.70 -38.55 -10.39
CA ASN A 59 -3.18 -39.47 -11.42
C ASN A 59 -4.68 -39.32 -11.66
N TRP A 60 -5.46 -39.31 -10.57
CA TRP A 60 -6.91 -39.13 -10.65
C TRP A 60 -7.28 -37.78 -11.27
N VAL A 61 -6.65 -36.68 -10.84
CA VAL A 61 -6.92 -35.35 -11.39
C VAL A 61 -6.52 -35.27 -12.86
N TYR A 62 -5.36 -35.82 -13.24
CA TYR A 62 -4.88 -35.84 -14.63
C TYR A 62 -5.91 -36.50 -15.56
N HIS A 63 -6.33 -37.73 -15.25
CA HIS A 63 -7.32 -38.43 -16.08
C HIS A 63 -8.70 -37.78 -16.04
N ALA A 64 -9.10 -37.21 -14.90
CA ALA A 64 -10.38 -36.51 -14.81
C ALA A 64 -10.41 -35.25 -15.70
N LEU A 65 -9.28 -34.56 -15.84
CA LEU A 65 -9.14 -33.42 -16.76
C LEU A 65 -9.03 -33.86 -18.23
N ASP A 66 -8.40 -35.01 -18.49
CA ASP A 66 -8.27 -35.62 -19.82
C ASP A 66 -9.62 -36.04 -20.41
N CYS A 67 -10.48 -36.65 -19.61
CA CYS A 67 -11.83 -37.03 -20.03
C CYS A 67 -12.73 -35.83 -20.39
N GLU A 68 -12.48 -34.64 -19.83
CA GLU A 68 -13.28 -33.44 -20.06
C GLU A 68 -12.89 -32.68 -21.36
N HIS A 69 -12.04 -33.25 -22.22
CA HIS A 69 -11.64 -32.70 -23.54
C HIS A 69 -11.06 -31.28 -23.50
N ASN A 70 -10.46 -30.87 -22.39
CA ASN A 70 -9.76 -29.59 -22.28
C ASN A 70 -8.44 -29.65 -23.06
N GLN A 71 -8.30 -28.80 -24.08
CA GLN A 71 -7.01 -28.57 -24.74
C GLN A 71 -6.00 -28.03 -23.71
N GLU A 72 -4.82 -28.65 -23.66
CA GLU A 72 -3.67 -28.33 -22.78
C GLU A 72 -3.85 -28.54 -21.27
N ILE A 73 -4.04 -29.79 -20.84
CA ILE A 73 -4.08 -30.19 -19.41
C ILE A 73 -2.73 -29.94 -18.71
N SER A 74 -1.63 -30.20 -19.41
CA SER A 74 -0.26 -30.07 -18.91
C SER A 74 0.72 -30.09 -20.08
N GLU A 75 1.81 -29.33 -20.00
CA GLU A 75 2.94 -29.39 -20.93
C GLU A 75 3.78 -30.67 -20.77
N HIS A 76 3.59 -31.38 -19.66
CA HIS A 76 4.35 -32.57 -19.28
C HIS A 76 3.47 -33.82 -19.21
N SER A 77 4.06 -34.97 -19.54
CA SER A 77 3.42 -36.29 -19.39
C SER A 77 3.09 -36.60 -17.93
N LEU A 78 2.08 -37.45 -17.71
CA LEU A 78 1.71 -37.94 -16.38
C LEU A 78 2.91 -38.54 -15.62
N GLU A 79 3.76 -39.31 -16.29
CA GLU A 79 4.97 -39.92 -15.69
C GLU A 79 5.90 -38.86 -15.11
N THR A 80 6.12 -37.76 -15.85
CA THR A 80 6.95 -36.64 -15.41
C THR A 80 6.36 -35.95 -14.18
N ILE A 81 5.02 -35.82 -14.14
CA ILE A 81 4.30 -35.25 -13.01
C ILE A 81 4.43 -36.13 -11.77
N LEU A 82 4.27 -37.45 -11.93
CA LEU A 82 4.36 -38.42 -10.84
C LEU A 82 5.78 -38.54 -10.27
N GLN A 83 6.83 -38.39 -11.10
CA GLN A 83 8.22 -38.34 -10.60
C GLN A 83 8.46 -37.17 -9.63
N LYS A 84 7.70 -36.09 -9.77
CA LYS A 84 7.76 -34.88 -8.92
C LYS A 84 6.76 -34.90 -7.76
N SER A 85 6.04 -36.00 -7.53
CA SER A 85 5.05 -36.10 -6.46
C SER A 85 5.61 -36.02 -5.04
N HIS A 86 6.93 -36.19 -4.88
CA HIS A 86 7.60 -35.95 -3.60
C HIS A 86 7.49 -34.47 -3.18
N LEU A 87 7.34 -33.55 -4.13
CA LEU A 87 7.18 -32.12 -3.85
C LEU A 87 5.80 -31.81 -3.23
N PRO A 88 5.67 -30.67 -2.53
CA PRO A 88 4.38 -30.14 -2.11
C PRO A 88 3.41 -29.98 -3.30
N ILE A 89 2.11 -30.09 -3.03
CA ILE A 89 1.06 -29.85 -4.03
C ILE A 89 0.28 -28.60 -3.65
N ARG A 90 0.10 -27.70 -4.61
CA ARG A 90 -0.76 -26.51 -4.48
C ARG A 90 -1.99 -26.68 -5.38
N ILE A 91 -3.17 -26.79 -4.78
CA ILE A 91 -4.43 -26.70 -5.50
C ILE A 91 -4.84 -25.22 -5.55
N LYS A 92 -4.66 -24.57 -6.70
CA LYS A 92 -5.01 -23.18 -6.95
C LYS A 92 -6.46 -23.09 -7.43
N ILE A 93 -7.30 -22.37 -6.69
CA ILE A 93 -8.69 -22.12 -7.04
C ILE A 93 -8.74 -20.86 -7.90
N THR A 94 -9.07 -21.01 -9.17
CA THR A 94 -9.19 -19.90 -10.11
C THR A 94 -10.64 -19.44 -10.18
N LYS A 95 -10.90 -18.14 -10.07
CA LYS A 95 -12.23 -17.58 -10.32
C LYS A 95 -12.35 -17.40 -11.84
N GLU A 96 -13.23 -18.14 -12.50
CA GLU A 96 -13.34 -18.11 -13.97
C GLU A 96 -13.80 -16.77 -14.54
N ASN A 97 -14.31 -15.88 -13.69
CA ASN A 97 -14.68 -14.50 -14.02
C ASN A 97 -14.44 -13.60 -12.80
N ALA A 98 -13.24 -13.59 -12.22
CA ALA A 98 -12.91 -12.49 -11.32
C ALA A 98 -12.84 -11.23 -12.18
N LEU A 99 -13.96 -10.50 -12.26
CA LEU A 99 -13.94 -9.09 -12.62
C LEU A 99 -12.78 -8.46 -11.87
N LEU A 100 -11.96 -7.70 -12.61
CA LEU A 100 -10.83 -6.98 -12.02
C LEU A 100 -11.37 -6.18 -10.84
N GLU A 101 -11.01 -6.58 -9.62
CA GLU A 101 -11.51 -5.95 -8.39
C GLU A 101 -10.77 -4.61 -8.28
N ASN A 102 -11.50 -3.50 -8.19
CA ASN A 102 -10.87 -2.19 -8.01
C ASN A 102 -10.66 -1.95 -6.52
N ALA A 103 -9.42 -1.72 -6.11
CA ALA A 103 -9.07 -1.31 -4.76
C ALA A 103 -8.68 0.16 -4.78
N GLU A 104 -9.47 1.00 -4.13
CA GLU A 104 -9.11 2.38 -3.87
C GLU A 104 -8.17 2.47 -2.67
N ILE A 105 -7.04 3.16 -2.86
CA ILE A 105 -6.03 3.37 -1.83
C ILE A 105 -5.82 4.88 -1.71
N LYS A 106 -6.17 5.44 -0.56
CA LYS A 106 -5.87 6.84 -0.26
C LYS A 106 -4.47 6.92 0.31
N VAL A 107 -3.64 7.77 -0.28
CA VAL A 107 -2.28 8.03 0.16
C VAL A 107 -2.20 9.45 0.71
N LEU A 108 -1.95 9.57 2.00
CA LEU A 108 -1.83 10.83 2.71
C LEU A 108 -0.39 11.04 3.17
N ALA A 109 0.31 11.98 2.54
CA ALA A 109 1.65 12.39 2.96
C ALA A 109 1.59 13.53 3.99
N PHE A 110 2.22 13.36 5.15
CA PHE A 110 2.35 14.41 6.16
C PHE A 110 3.82 14.76 6.36
N GLY A 111 4.19 15.98 5.96
CA GLY A 111 5.58 16.43 6.01
C GLY A 111 6.48 15.69 5.02
N VAL A 112 7.74 15.43 5.40
CA VAL A 112 8.74 14.72 4.58
C VAL A 112 9.01 13.30 5.04
N GLU A 113 8.45 12.92 6.20
CA GLU A 113 8.81 11.65 6.83
C GLU A 113 7.66 10.66 6.89
N TYR A 114 6.41 11.08 6.76
CA TYR A 114 5.29 10.25 7.14
C TYR A 114 4.28 10.11 6.00
N VAL A 115 3.88 8.87 5.73
CA VAL A 115 2.85 8.53 4.75
C VAL A 115 1.87 7.54 5.37
N LEU A 116 0.59 7.86 5.24
CA LEU A 116 -0.51 7.03 5.67
C LEU A 116 -1.22 6.46 4.43
N PHE A 117 -1.36 5.13 4.39
CA PHE A 117 -2.17 4.46 3.38
C PHE A 117 -3.48 4.00 4.01
N ILE A 118 -4.60 4.31 3.37
CA ILE A 118 -5.94 3.90 3.80
C ILE A 118 -6.56 3.03 2.70
N THR A 119 -6.92 1.80 3.05
CA THR A 119 -7.56 0.84 2.15
C THR A 119 -8.38 -0.17 2.94
N GLU A 120 -9.62 -0.43 2.50
CA GLU A 120 -10.45 -1.53 3.02
C GLU A 120 -10.12 -2.87 2.33
N HIS A 121 -9.40 -2.83 1.20
CA HIS A 121 -9.11 -4.01 0.41
C HIS A 121 -7.93 -4.82 0.98
N PRO A 122 -8.11 -6.09 1.41
CA PRO A 122 -7.08 -6.86 2.11
C PRO A 122 -5.87 -7.17 1.23
N THR A 123 -6.07 -7.45 -0.06
CA THR A 123 -4.97 -7.67 -1.02
C THR A 123 -4.11 -6.43 -1.21
N ALA A 124 -4.71 -5.25 -1.31
CA ALA A 124 -3.98 -3.98 -1.43
C ALA A 124 -3.18 -3.69 -0.16
N LYS A 125 -3.79 -3.90 1.02
CA LYS A 125 -3.09 -3.77 2.29
C LYS A 125 -1.89 -4.71 2.38
N ARG A 126 -2.06 -6.00 2.06
CA ARG A 126 -0.97 -6.97 2.07
C ARG A 126 0.17 -6.59 1.11
N PHE A 127 -0.17 -6.07 -0.07
CA PHE A 127 0.82 -5.55 -1.02
C PHE A 127 1.62 -4.38 -0.41
N LEU A 128 0.93 -3.42 0.21
CA LEU A 128 1.58 -2.28 0.87
C LEU A 128 2.46 -2.73 2.04
N CYS A 129 2.00 -3.67 2.87
CA CYS A 129 2.80 -4.20 3.98
C CYS A 129 4.08 -4.90 3.49
N GLN A 130 4.02 -5.62 2.38
CA GLN A 130 5.20 -6.25 1.78
C GLN A 130 6.16 -5.20 1.20
N LYS A 131 5.63 -4.20 0.49
CA LYS A 131 6.44 -3.18 -0.19
C LYS A 131 7.10 -2.20 0.78
N PHE A 132 6.44 -1.87 1.88
CA PHE A 132 6.90 -0.90 2.88
C PHE A 132 7.33 -1.55 4.20
N ALA A 133 7.51 -2.87 4.27
CA ALA A 133 7.86 -3.63 5.48
C ALA A 133 8.89 -2.93 6.41
N PRO A 134 10.02 -2.38 5.94
CA PRO A 134 11.01 -1.74 6.82
C PRO A 134 10.58 -0.36 7.36
N TYR A 135 9.50 0.23 6.85
CA TYR A 135 9.05 1.59 7.14
C TYR A 135 7.73 1.64 7.94
N ILE A 136 7.14 0.49 8.27
CA ILE A 136 5.86 0.42 8.98
C ILE A 136 6.07 0.74 10.47
N ILE A 137 5.31 1.71 10.99
CA ILE A 137 5.23 1.99 12.43
C ILE A 137 4.02 1.31 13.06
N LEU A 138 2.88 1.39 12.39
CA LEU A 138 1.59 0.93 12.90
C LEU A 138 0.75 0.34 11.77
N GLU A 139 0.14 -0.80 12.03
CA GLU A 139 -0.85 -1.44 11.17
C GLU A 139 -2.17 -1.52 11.93
N ALA A 140 -3.18 -0.77 11.50
CA ALA A 140 -4.57 -0.89 11.95
C ALA A 140 -5.40 -1.57 10.87
N ASP A 141 -6.68 -1.86 11.11
CA ASP A 141 -7.50 -2.69 10.20
C ASP A 141 -7.48 -2.21 8.75
N ASN A 142 -7.74 -0.91 8.53
CA ASN A 142 -7.81 -0.29 7.20
C ASN A 142 -6.69 0.74 6.95
N GLU A 143 -5.76 0.89 7.88
CA GLU A 143 -4.74 1.94 7.86
C GLU A 143 -3.33 1.35 8.02
N LEU A 144 -2.40 1.88 7.23
CA LEU A 144 -0.98 1.54 7.30
C LEU A 144 -0.17 2.82 7.46
N HIS A 145 0.45 2.95 8.63
CA HIS A 145 1.25 4.12 9.01
C HIS A 145 2.72 3.83 8.71
N THR A 146 3.31 4.61 7.83
CA THR A 146 4.71 4.48 7.46
C THR A 146 5.49 5.74 7.78
N ARG A 147 6.76 5.57 8.17
CA ARG A 147 7.68 6.69 8.37
C ARG A 147 9.08 6.37 7.89
N SER A 148 9.64 7.30 7.12
CA SER A 148 11.04 7.31 6.73
C SER A 148 11.45 8.68 6.24
N SER A 149 12.68 9.08 6.54
CA SER A 149 13.33 10.27 5.99
C SER A 149 14.23 9.98 4.78
N THR A 150 14.27 8.73 4.30
CA THR A 150 15.18 8.31 3.22
C THR A 150 14.62 8.60 1.83
N GLU A 151 15.50 8.90 0.88
CA GLU A 151 15.11 9.09 -0.53
C GLU A 151 14.47 7.83 -1.12
N HIS A 152 15.03 6.65 -0.80
CA HIS A 152 14.52 5.37 -1.28
C HIS A 152 13.06 5.10 -0.89
N PHE A 153 12.62 5.59 0.28
CA PHE A 153 11.22 5.48 0.69
C PHE A 153 10.31 6.24 -0.28
N TRP A 154 10.68 7.46 -0.65
CA TRP A 154 9.91 8.27 -1.59
C TRP A 154 9.93 7.70 -3.01
N GLU A 155 11.04 7.10 -3.44
CA GLU A 155 11.09 6.33 -4.69
C GLU A 155 10.07 5.19 -4.69
N LEU A 156 9.95 4.47 -3.57
CA LEU A 156 8.96 3.40 -3.42
C LEU A 156 7.53 3.93 -3.47
N VAL A 157 7.23 5.06 -2.81
CA VAL A 157 5.90 5.71 -2.88
C VAL A 157 5.57 6.13 -4.32
N LEU A 158 6.51 6.75 -5.03
CA LEU A 158 6.31 7.16 -6.42
C LEU A 158 6.15 5.97 -7.37
N SER A 159 6.83 4.85 -7.09
CA SER A 159 6.72 3.63 -7.87
C SER A 159 5.33 2.97 -7.80
N LEU A 160 4.48 3.35 -6.83
CA LEU A 160 3.11 2.82 -6.73
C LEU A 160 2.27 3.08 -7.98
N ASN A 161 2.51 4.19 -8.67
CA ASN A 161 1.81 4.51 -9.92
C ASN A 161 2.17 3.57 -11.09
N LYS A 162 3.29 2.84 -10.98
CA LYS A 162 3.72 1.84 -11.97
C LYS A 162 3.07 0.48 -11.70
N ASP A 163 2.94 0.09 -10.43
CA ASP A 163 2.39 -1.21 -10.02
C ASP A 163 0.87 -1.12 -9.82
N ARG A 164 0.13 -1.07 -10.93
CA ARG A 164 -1.33 -0.90 -10.91
C ARG A 164 -2.13 -2.19 -10.76
N ILE A 165 -1.52 -3.35 -10.95
CA ILE A 165 -2.23 -4.63 -10.92
C ILE A 165 -1.49 -5.60 -10.00
N VAL A 166 -2.19 -6.09 -8.98
CA VAL A 166 -1.69 -7.12 -8.06
C VAL A 166 -2.69 -8.27 -8.02
N HIS A 167 -2.28 -9.44 -8.51
CA HIS A 167 -3.15 -10.59 -8.71
C HIS A 167 -4.34 -10.26 -9.65
N ASN A 168 -5.55 -10.18 -9.12
CA ASN A 168 -6.79 -9.83 -9.82
C ASN A 168 -7.35 -8.47 -9.36
N VAL A 169 -6.52 -7.65 -8.71
CA VAL A 169 -6.92 -6.37 -8.11
C VAL A 169 -6.21 -5.24 -8.84
N CYS A 170 -6.98 -4.28 -9.37
CA CYS A 170 -6.47 -3.01 -9.87
C CYS A 170 -6.33 -2.04 -8.70
N LEU A 171 -5.12 -1.58 -8.45
CA LEU A 171 -4.82 -0.60 -7.41
C LEU A 171 -5.01 0.80 -7.98
N HIS A 172 -5.98 1.54 -7.43
CA HIS A 172 -6.20 2.93 -7.74
C HIS A 172 -5.72 3.80 -6.58
N PHE A 173 -4.60 4.49 -6.79
CA PHE A 173 -4.04 5.40 -5.79
C PHE A 173 -4.65 6.80 -5.96
N SER A 174 -5.37 7.24 -4.94
CA SER A 174 -5.81 8.63 -4.80
C SER A 174 -4.88 9.34 -3.80
N TYR A 175 -4.56 10.61 -4.08
CA TYR A 175 -3.70 11.45 -3.25
C TYR A 175 -4.51 12.65 -2.76
N PRO A 176 -5.37 12.49 -1.72
CA PRO A 176 -6.38 13.47 -1.37
C PRO A 176 -5.81 14.79 -0.86
N ASN A 177 -4.66 14.73 -0.19
CA ASN A 177 -3.91 15.91 0.23
C ASN A 177 -2.90 16.37 -0.83
N GLY A 178 -2.96 15.77 -2.02
CA GLY A 178 -1.97 15.88 -3.08
C GLY A 178 -0.59 15.34 -2.67
N PHE A 179 0.19 14.91 -3.67
CA PHE A 179 1.49 15.55 -3.74
C PHE A 179 1.17 16.96 -4.21
N ASP A 180 0.88 17.85 -3.26
CA ASP A 180 0.28 19.15 -3.56
C ASP A 180 0.98 19.79 -4.77
N ASN A 181 0.31 20.61 -5.57
CA ASN A 181 1.00 21.44 -6.58
C ASN A 181 2.03 22.41 -5.92
N GLU A 182 2.23 22.30 -4.61
CA GLU A 182 3.23 22.94 -3.75
C GLU A 182 4.35 21.99 -3.28
N SER A 183 4.38 20.74 -3.76
CA SER A 183 5.25 19.63 -3.30
C SER A 183 6.73 19.77 -3.68
N TYR A 184 7.08 20.73 -4.53
CA TYR A 184 8.47 21.09 -4.83
C TYR A 184 9.11 22.01 -3.79
N THR A 185 8.36 22.45 -2.76
CA THR A 185 8.88 23.43 -1.81
C THR A 185 9.77 22.80 -0.74
N THR A 186 10.99 23.33 -0.62
CA THR A 186 11.94 22.94 0.43
C THR A 186 11.40 23.30 1.84
N MET A 187 11.94 22.69 2.91
CA MET A 187 11.55 23.05 4.29
C MET A 187 11.70 24.56 4.57
N ALA A 188 12.70 25.21 3.96
CA ALA A 188 12.91 26.64 4.05
C ALA A 188 11.75 27.43 3.40
N GLU A 189 11.30 27.01 2.22
CA GLU A 189 10.20 27.65 1.49
C GLU A 189 8.84 27.47 2.18
N ARG A 190 8.57 26.30 2.78
CA ARG A 190 7.34 26.08 3.57
C ARG A 190 7.30 27.01 4.78
N LYS A 191 8.39 27.06 5.55
CA LYS A 191 8.52 27.94 6.70
C LYS A 191 8.41 29.41 6.30
N LEU A 192 9.00 29.78 5.16
CA LEU A 192 8.88 31.13 4.62
C LEU A 192 7.42 31.48 4.29
N LYS A 193 6.68 30.57 3.65
CA LYS A 193 5.26 30.75 3.34
C LYS A 193 4.38 30.87 4.58
N GLU A 194 4.63 30.09 5.62
CA GLU A 194 3.95 30.23 6.92
C GLU A 194 4.22 31.60 7.57
N CYS A 195 5.44 32.12 7.42
CA CYS A 195 5.79 33.47 7.87
C CYS A 195 5.00 34.54 7.10
N TYR A 196 4.83 34.39 5.77
CA TYR A 196 3.99 35.28 4.96
C TYR A 196 2.51 35.21 5.38
N LYS A 197 1.98 34.01 5.63
CA LYS A 197 0.60 33.82 6.15
C LYS A 197 0.41 34.48 7.51
N THR A 198 1.39 34.37 8.41
CA THR A 198 1.37 35.00 9.74
C THR A 198 1.25 36.53 9.66
N LEU A 199 1.81 37.16 8.63
CA LEU A 199 1.68 38.60 8.35
C LEU A 199 0.41 38.97 7.56
N GLY A 200 -0.42 37.98 7.22
CA GLY A 200 -1.70 38.15 6.54
C GLY A 200 -1.60 38.15 5.00
N PHE A 201 -0.51 37.62 4.44
CA PHE A 201 -0.35 37.50 3.00
C PHE A 201 -0.76 36.12 2.48
N ILE A 202 -1.40 36.10 1.31
CA ILE A 202 -1.83 34.87 0.61
C ILE A 202 -0.71 34.37 -0.31
N LYS A 203 0.15 35.27 -0.80
CA LYS A 203 1.26 35.01 -1.73
C LYS A 203 2.55 35.65 -1.25
N HIS A 204 3.66 35.33 -1.92
CA HIS A 204 4.93 36.02 -1.73
C HIS A 204 4.81 37.45 -2.25
N GLU A 205 5.21 38.41 -1.43
CA GLU A 205 5.10 39.84 -1.72
C GLU A 205 6.47 40.50 -1.63
N HIS A 206 6.63 41.65 -2.29
CA HIS A 206 7.88 42.42 -2.20
C HIS A 206 8.17 42.87 -0.76
N PHE A 207 9.45 42.86 -0.39
CA PHE A 207 9.89 43.14 0.99
C PHE A 207 9.42 44.51 1.50
N ASP A 208 9.28 45.52 0.65
CA ASP A 208 8.76 46.84 1.03
C ASP A 208 7.30 46.78 1.51
N ILE A 209 6.49 45.94 0.88
CA ILE A 209 5.08 45.70 1.27
C ILE A 209 5.05 44.94 2.60
N VAL A 210 5.91 43.93 2.75
CA VAL A 210 6.06 43.16 4.00
C VAL A 210 6.46 44.07 5.16
N LYS A 211 7.43 44.95 4.94
CA LYS A 211 7.90 45.93 5.94
C LYS A 211 6.79 46.89 6.35
N LYS A 212 6.04 47.42 5.39
CA LYS A 212 4.90 48.30 5.68
C LYS A 212 3.83 47.57 6.51
N ARG A 213 3.50 46.34 6.14
CA ARG A 213 2.52 45.52 6.86
C ARG A 213 2.98 45.13 8.26
N TYR A 214 4.25 44.78 8.42
CA TYR A 214 4.85 44.53 9.73
C TYR A 214 4.75 45.77 10.63
N LEU A 215 5.04 46.97 10.13
CA LEU A 215 4.92 48.21 10.91
C LEU A 215 3.47 48.50 11.33
N GLU A 216 2.49 48.23 10.48
CA GLU A 216 1.06 48.34 10.82
C GLU A 216 0.67 47.38 11.94
N LEU A 217 1.07 46.10 11.83
CA LEU A 217 0.81 45.08 12.83
C LEU A 217 1.56 45.37 14.14
N ALA A 218 2.80 45.85 14.07
CA ALA A 218 3.60 46.23 15.22
C ALA A 218 2.94 47.40 15.98
N LYS A 219 2.43 48.42 15.27
CA LYS A 219 1.67 49.52 15.87
C LYS A 219 0.34 49.07 16.49
N THR A 220 -0.22 47.95 16.05
CA THR A 220 -1.50 47.44 16.57
C THR A 220 -1.29 46.53 17.78
N TYR A 221 -0.24 45.71 17.76
CA TYR A 221 0.02 44.67 18.75
C TYR A 221 1.15 45.00 19.74
N HIS A 222 1.67 46.24 19.74
CA HIS A 222 2.77 46.61 20.65
C HIS A 222 2.34 46.47 22.12
N PRO A 223 3.14 45.81 22.98
CA PRO A 223 2.78 45.57 24.38
C PRO A 223 2.63 46.85 25.22
N ASP A 224 3.20 47.98 24.77
CA ASP A 224 3.14 49.27 25.48
C ASP A 224 1.86 50.07 25.23
N LEU A 225 1.05 49.69 24.22
CA LEU A 225 -0.17 50.42 23.88
C LEU A 225 -1.39 50.04 24.74
N HIS A 226 -1.28 49.02 25.59
CA HIS A 226 -2.42 48.48 26.33
C HIS A 226 -2.14 48.35 27.83
N ALA A 227 -2.92 49.07 28.63
CA ALA A 227 -2.81 49.12 30.08
C ALA A 227 -3.40 47.88 30.80
N HIS A 228 -4.31 47.14 30.15
CA HIS A 228 -4.96 45.96 30.76
C HIS A 228 -4.07 44.71 30.68
N LYS A 229 -3.79 44.12 31.85
CA LYS A 229 -2.81 43.03 32.07
C LYS A 229 -3.06 41.77 31.23
N GLU A 230 -4.33 41.37 31.07
CA GLU A 230 -4.71 40.17 30.29
C GLU A 230 -4.55 40.36 28.77
N LYS A 231 -5.00 41.52 28.26
CA LYS A 231 -4.82 41.87 26.84
C LYS A 231 -3.34 42.08 26.50
N LYS A 232 -2.55 42.63 27.44
CA LYS A 232 -1.12 42.84 27.26
C LYS A 232 -0.35 41.53 27.03
N ALA A 233 -0.68 40.45 27.74
CA ALA A 233 -0.04 39.14 27.56
C ALA A 233 -0.34 38.55 26.17
N LEU A 234 -1.61 38.58 25.74
CA LEU A 234 -2.03 38.06 24.44
C LEU A 234 -1.43 38.85 23.26
N TYR A 235 -1.33 40.18 23.42
CA TYR A 235 -0.75 41.06 22.41
C TYR A 235 0.77 40.91 22.36
N ALA A 236 1.44 40.73 23.50
CA ALA A 236 2.87 40.43 23.55
C ALA A 236 3.20 39.10 22.85
N GLN A 237 2.40 38.05 23.09
CA GLN A 237 2.58 36.76 22.43
C GLN A 237 2.38 36.88 20.90
N ARG A 238 1.34 37.59 20.48
CA ARG A 238 1.07 37.83 19.05
C ARG A 238 2.16 38.68 18.41
N PHE A 239 2.68 39.68 19.12
CA PHE A 239 3.80 40.51 18.66
C PHE A 239 5.09 39.70 18.49
N ALA A 240 5.40 38.77 19.40
CA ALA A 240 6.57 37.89 19.29
C ALA A 240 6.50 37.03 18.02
N ILE A 241 5.33 36.44 17.75
CA ILE A 241 5.08 35.62 16.54
C ILE A 241 5.25 36.45 15.26
N ILE A 242 4.69 37.66 15.23
CA ILE A 242 4.81 38.59 14.10
C ILE A 242 6.27 39.02 13.89
N GLN A 243 7.01 39.28 14.98
CA GLN A 243 8.41 39.68 14.93
C GLN A 243 9.31 38.54 14.43
N GLU A 244 9.06 37.31 14.88
CA GLU A 244 9.78 36.12 14.42
C GLU A 244 9.55 35.88 12.92
N ALA A 245 8.28 35.95 12.46
CA ALA A 245 7.94 35.81 11.06
C ALA A 245 8.63 36.87 10.17
N TYR A 246 8.65 38.13 10.60
CA TYR A 246 9.35 39.20 9.88
C TYR A 246 10.88 39.00 9.84
N ARG A 247 11.49 38.60 10.97
CA ARG A 247 12.94 38.30 11.03
C ARG A 247 13.30 37.14 10.09
N HIS A 248 12.45 36.12 10.04
CA HIS A 248 12.65 34.98 9.16
C HIS A 248 12.58 35.40 7.68
N ILE A 249 11.56 36.19 7.28
CA ILE A 249 11.45 36.70 5.90
C ILE A 249 12.65 37.59 5.54
N LYS A 250 13.08 38.49 6.44
CA LYS A 250 14.23 39.39 6.22
C LYS A 250 15.54 38.64 5.94
N LYS A 251 15.70 37.42 6.44
CA LYS A 251 16.90 36.61 6.20
C LYS A 251 17.00 36.11 4.75
N TYR A 252 15.88 36.03 4.03
CA TYR A 252 15.77 35.51 2.66
C TYR A 252 15.31 36.57 1.65
N ALA A 253 15.20 37.84 2.07
CA ALA A 253 14.88 38.98 1.24
C ALA A 253 16.16 39.75 0.88
#